data_AF-A0A932XIN6-F1
#
_entry.id   AF-A0A932XIN6-F1
#
_cell.length_a   1.000
_cell.length_b   1.000
_cell.length_c   1.000
_cell.angle_alpha   90.00
_cell.angle_beta   90.00
_cell.angle_gamma   90.00
#
_symmetry.space_group_name_H-M   'P 1'
#
loop_
_entity.id
_entity.type
_entity.pdbx_description
1 polymer ?
#
loop_
_entity_poly.entity_id
_entity_poly.type
_entity_poly.pdbx_seq_one_letter_code
_entity_poly.pdbx_strand_id
1 'polypeptide(L)'
;MGRFRLGVDVGGTFTDFILHDHERGAIHVGKCLTTPADPSEGFTSGAIRVLEMAGASYGDLETIVHGTTLVTNTLIERKGAVTGLITSQGMRDVIEVSREVRYDLYDLFIEFPAPLAPRYLRHEVAERTLADGSIYVPLDLEGVRAAARLLQAEGARSVAV
;
A
#
# COMPACT_ATOMS: atom_id res chain seq x y z
N MET A 1 -25.29 21.38 2.66
CA MET A 1 -24.15 20.82 3.41
C MET A 1 -24.56 19.42 3.79
N GLY A 2 -23.74 18.40 3.51
CA GLY A 2 -24.14 17.00 3.74
C GLY A 2 -24.43 16.77 5.22
N ARG A 3 -25.46 15.97 5.51
CA ARG A 3 -25.95 15.73 6.88
C ARG A 3 -25.25 14.56 7.56
N PHE A 4 -24.73 13.64 6.75
CA PHE A 4 -24.20 12.37 7.21
C PHE A 4 -22.70 12.23 6.98
N ARG A 5 -22.01 11.55 7.90
CA ARG A 5 -20.61 11.13 7.77
C ARG A 5 -20.52 9.62 7.87
N LEU A 6 -19.84 8.99 6.92
CA LEU A 6 -19.67 7.55 6.87
C LEU A 6 -18.22 7.17 7.18
N GLY A 7 -18.00 6.45 8.27
CA GLY A 7 -16.76 5.71 8.52
C GLY A 7 -16.89 4.28 8.02
N VAL A 8 -15.87 3.77 7.35
CA VAL A 8 -15.81 2.37 6.89
C VAL A 8 -14.46 1.79 7.27
N ASP A 9 -14.45 0.56 7.81
CA ASP A 9 -13.24 -0.23 8.02
C ASP A 9 -13.35 -1.56 7.27
N VAL A 10 -12.56 -1.70 6.21
CA VAL A 10 -12.50 -2.92 5.40
C VAL A 10 -11.43 -3.85 5.98
N GLY A 11 -11.90 -4.87 6.71
CA GLY A 11 -11.10 -5.96 7.25
C GLY A 11 -10.93 -7.13 6.28
N GLY A 12 -10.18 -8.16 6.69
CA GLY A 12 -10.03 -9.39 5.90
C GLY A 12 -11.30 -10.26 5.87
N THR A 13 -12.07 -10.28 6.96
CA THR A 13 -13.28 -11.10 7.09
C THR A 13 -14.56 -10.29 7.01
N PHE A 14 -14.58 -9.13 7.67
CA PHE A 14 -15.75 -8.26 7.76
C PHE A 14 -15.39 -6.84 7.35
N THR A 15 -16.37 -6.14 6.80
CA THR A 15 -16.34 -4.70 6.60
C THR A 15 -17.33 -4.07 7.58
N ASP A 16 -16.84 -3.12 8.36
CA ASP A 16 -17.58 -2.43 9.42
C ASP A 16 -17.92 -0.99 8.97
N PHE A 17 -19.12 -0.53 9.30
CA PHE A 17 -19.64 0.78 8.88
C PHE A 17 -20.20 1.55 10.08
N ILE A 18 -19.92 2.85 10.14
CA ILE A 18 -20.49 3.78 11.10
C ILE A 18 -21.03 4.99 10.33
N LEU A 19 -22.33 5.19 10.34
CA LEU A 19 -22.99 6.36 9.78
C LEU A 19 -23.41 7.29 10.91
N HIS A 20 -22.88 8.50 10.92
CA HIS A 20 -23.20 9.54 11.90
C HIS A 20 -24.07 10.63 11.27
N ASP A 21 -25.27 10.82 11.80
CA ASP A 21 -26.18 11.93 11.51
C ASP A 21 -25.88 13.08 12.48
N HIS A 22 -25.14 14.10 12.03
CA HIS A 22 -24.70 15.16 12.93
C HIS A 22 -25.83 16.13 13.30
N GLU A 23 -26.94 16.16 12.56
CA GLU A 23 -28.10 16.99 12.90
C GLU A 23 -28.95 16.37 14.01
N ARG A 24 -29.15 15.04 13.96
CA ARG A 24 -29.93 14.32 14.98
C ARG A 24 -29.08 13.75 16.11
N GLY A 25 -27.76 13.73 15.97
CA GLY A 25 -26.84 13.04 16.88
C GLY A 25 -27.01 11.52 16.87
N ALA A 26 -27.55 10.96 15.78
CA ALA A 26 -27.83 9.53 15.66
C ALA A 26 -26.66 8.78 15.02
N ILE A 27 -26.44 7.54 15.45
CA ILE A 27 -25.42 6.64 14.91
C ILE A 27 -26.09 5.36 14.43
N HIS A 28 -25.80 4.99 13.18
CA HIS A 28 -26.18 3.70 12.61
C HIS A 28 -24.93 2.88 12.36
N VAL A 29 -24.97 1.60 12.73
CA VAL A 29 -23.84 0.67 12.59
C VAL A 29 -24.23 -0.42 11.60
N GLY A 30 -23.32 -0.69 10.67
CA GLY A 30 -23.45 -1.77 9.69
C GLY A 30 -22.26 -2.72 9.77
N LYS A 31 -22.50 -3.98 9.44
CA LYS A 31 -21.44 -4.99 9.29
C LYS A 31 -21.83 -5.95 8.17
N CYS A 32 -20.90 -6.23 7.27
CA CYS A 32 -21.07 -7.25 6.25
C CYS A 32 -19.80 -8.09 6.13
N LEU A 33 -19.89 -9.21 5.43
CA LEU A 33 -18.70 -9.95 5.01
C LEU A 33 -17.89 -9.10 4.04
N THR A 34 -16.56 -9.12 4.17
CA THR A 34 -15.67 -8.58 3.15
C THR A 34 -15.78 -9.46 1.91
N THR A 35 -15.74 -8.84 0.73
CA THR A 35 -15.63 -9.50 -0.58
C THR A 35 -14.15 -9.51 -0.99
N PRO A 36 -13.35 -10.55 -0.68
CA PRO A 36 -11.89 -10.44 -0.79
C PRO A 36 -11.39 -10.36 -2.24
N ALA A 37 -12.18 -10.89 -3.18
CA ALA A 37 -11.88 -10.81 -4.61
C ALA A 37 -12.05 -9.38 -5.16
N ASP A 38 -13.03 -8.64 -4.66
CA ASP A 38 -13.24 -7.22 -4.93
C ASP A 38 -13.87 -6.52 -3.71
N PRO A 39 -13.05 -5.91 -2.84
CA PRO A 39 -13.53 -5.23 -1.63
C PRO A 39 -14.50 -4.08 -1.90
N SER A 40 -14.53 -3.54 -3.12
CA SER A 40 -15.40 -2.44 -3.53
C SER A 40 -16.88 -2.86 -3.50
N GLU A 41 -17.17 -4.13 -3.77
CA GLU A 41 -18.53 -4.67 -3.74
C GLU A 41 -19.10 -4.68 -2.31
N GLY A 42 -18.33 -5.21 -1.35
CA GLY A 42 -18.67 -5.22 0.08
C GLY A 42 -18.81 -3.81 0.64
N PHE A 43 -17.88 -2.91 0.28
CA PHE A 43 -17.98 -1.49 0.61
C PHE A 43 -19.30 -0.88 0.12
N THR A 44 -19.60 -1.03 -1.17
CA THR A 44 -20.73 -0.33 -1.81
C THR A 44 -22.07 -0.85 -1.28
N SER A 45 -22.21 -2.18 -1.19
CA SER A 45 -23.44 -2.81 -0.72
C SER A 45 -23.69 -2.56 0.78
N GLY A 46 -22.64 -2.61 1.61
CA GLY A 46 -22.73 -2.30 3.04
C GLY A 46 -23.06 -0.83 3.31
N ALA A 47 -22.46 0.09 2.54
CA ALA A 47 -22.74 1.52 2.66
C ALA A 47 -24.18 1.87 2.24
N ILE A 48 -24.71 1.26 1.17
CA ILE A 48 -26.15 1.41 0.80
C ILE A 48 -27.03 0.98 1.96
N ARG A 49 -26.77 -0.20 2.53
CA ARG A 49 -27.59 -0.77 3.60
C ARG A 49 -27.61 0.11 4.86
N VAL A 50 -26.47 0.70 5.26
CA VAL A 50 -26.43 1.58 6.44
C VAL A 50 -27.11 2.93 6.18
N LEU A 51 -27.03 3.44 4.95
CA LEU A 51 -27.75 4.66 4.53
C LEU A 51 -29.27 4.44 4.51
N GLU A 52 -29.75 3.30 4.02
CA GLU A 52 -31.16 2.93 4.03
C GLU A 52 -31.74 2.88 5.45
N MET A 53 -30.96 2.43 6.45
CA MET A 53 -31.37 2.45 7.86
C MET A 53 -31.64 3.86 8.40
N ALA A 54 -31.03 4.88 7.80
CA ALA A 54 -31.24 6.30 8.14
C ALA A 54 -32.23 7.00 7.20
N GLY A 55 -32.79 6.28 6.20
CA GLY A 55 -33.59 6.87 5.13
C GLY A 55 -32.80 7.86 4.26
N ALA A 56 -31.49 7.64 4.13
CA ALA A 56 -30.55 8.51 3.42
C ALA A 56 -30.01 7.84 2.14
N SER A 57 -29.30 8.62 1.34
CA SER A 57 -28.63 8.20 0.11
C SER A 57 -27.18 8.70 0.09
N TYR A 58 -26.39 8.25 -0.89
CA TYR A 58 -25.03 8.77 -1.08
C TYR A 58 -24.98 10.27 -1.31
N GLY A 59 -26.03 10.88 -1.87
CA GLY A 59 -26.11 12.33 -2.09
C GLY A 59 -26.19 13.15 -0.80
N ASP A 60 -26.54 12.49 0.32
CA ASP A 60 -26.68 13.13 1.63
C ASP A 60 -25.38 13.08 2.46
N LEU A 61 -24.36 12.36 1.97
CA LEU A 61 -23.06 12.23 2.62
C LEU A 61 -22.22 13.50 2.44
N GLU A 62 -21.72 14.03 3.54
CA GLU A 62 -20.72 15.10 3.57
C GLU A 62 -19.30 14.53 3.42
N THR A 63 -19.04 13.39 4.05
CA THR A 63 -17.68 12.84 4.19
C THR A 63 -17.73 11.33 4.29
N ILE A 64 -16.77 10.68 3.63
CA ILE A 64 -16.47 9.26 3.78
C ILE A 64 -15.03 9.13 4.30
N VAL A 65 -14.85 8.39 5.40
CA VAL A 65 -13.55 8.01 5.94
C VAL A 65 -13.39 6.52 5.73
N HIS A 66 -12.43 6.12 4.89
CA HIS A 66 -12.14 4.73 4.58
C HIS A 66 -10.86 4.29 5.29
N GLY A 67 -10.99 3.37 6.23
CA GLY A 67 -9.90 2.58 6.81
C GLY A 67 -9.88 1.17 6.21
N THR A 68 -8.70 0.58 6.08
CA THR A 68 -8.57 -0.82 5.66
C THR A 68 -7.33 -1.47 6.24
N THR A 69 -7.42 -2.74 6.56
CA THR A 69 -6.27 -3.58 6.96
C THR A 69 -5.72 -4.43 5.81
N LEU A 70 -6.33 -4.37 4.62
CA LEU A 70 -5.92 -5.17 3.47
C LEU A 70 -4.48 -4.88 3.04
N VAL A 71 -4.03 -3.62 3.15
CA VAL A 71 -2.65 -3.21 2.81
C VAL A 71 -1.65 -3.91 3.74
N THR A 72 -1.88 -3.82 5.05
CA THR A 72 -1.01 -4.44 6.07
C THR A 72 -0.97 -5.95 5.90
N ASN A 73 -2.12 -6.60 5.69
CA ASN A 73 -2.19 -8.04 5.45
C ASN A 73 -1.45 -8.44 4.17
N THR A 74 -1.57 -7.66 3.10
CA THR A 74 -0.85 -7.89 1.84
C THR A 74 0.67 -7.90 2.05
N LEU A 75 1.19 -7.00 2.90
CA LEU A 75 2.61 -6.93 3.24
C LEU A 75 3.06 -8.11 4.11
N ILE A 76 2.30 -8.43 5.16
CA ILE A 76 2.60 -9.54 6.08
C ILE A 76 2.58 -10.87 5.33
N GLU A 77 1.57 -11.11 4.50
CA GLU A 77 1.37 -12.37 3.77
C GLU A 77 2.19 -12.46 2.47
N ARG A 78 2.92 -11.41 2.09
CA ARG A 78 3.72 -11.34 0.86
C ARG A 78 2.91 -11.61 -0.42
N LYS A 79 1.63 -11.19 -0.43
CA LYS A 79 0.71 -11.38 -1.58
C LYS A 79 0.69 -10.20 -2.56
N GLY A 80 1.57 -9.22 -2.37
CA GLY A 80 1.68 -8.05 -3.24
C GLY A 80 2.20 -8.37 -4.65
N ALA A 81 2.31 -7.32 -5.47
CA ALA A 81 2.93 -7.43 -6.78
C ALA A 81 4.42 -7.80 -6.65
N VAL A 82 4.89 -8.68 -7.56
CA VAL A 82 6.31 -8.97 -7.71
C VAL A 82 7.01 -7.66 -8.09
N THR A 83 7.79 -7.11 -7.18
CA THR A 83 8.35 -5.76 -7.31
C THR A 83 9.84 -5.84 -7.58
N GLY A 84 10.26 -5.26 -8.70
CA GLY A 84 11.65 -4.97 -9.01
C GLY A 84 12.12 -3.66 -8.38
N LEU A 85 13.43 -3.51 -8.23
CA LEU A 85 14.07 -2.29 -7.76
C LEU A 85 15.17 -1.88 -8.74
N ILE A 86 15.16 -0.63 -9.17
CA ILE A 86 16.28 0.01 -9.87
C ILE A 86 16.97 0.94 -8.88
N THR A 87 18.29 0.90 -8.80
CA THR A 87 19.08 1.78 -7.93
C THR A 87 20.24 2.40 -8.70
N SER A 88 20.84 3.46 -8.17
CA SER A 88 22.13 3.94 -8.67
C SER A 88 23.20 2.85 -8.51
N GLN A 89 24.14 2.77 -9.45
CA GLN A 89 25.23 1.80 -9.43
C GLN A 89 26.01 1.76 -8.10
N GLY A 90 26.24 0.56 -7.58
CA GLY A 90 26.84 0.30 -6.27
C GLY A 90 25.87 0.31 -5.08
N MET A 91 24.57 0.50 -5.30
CA MET A 91 23.54 0.60 -4.25
C MET A 91 22.50 -0.53 -4.28
N ARG A 92 22.70 -1.57 -5.11
CA ARG A 92 21.79 -2.73 -5.24
C ARG A 92 21.36 -3.35 -3.91
N ASP A 93 22.26 -3.33 -2.92
CA ASP A 93 22.10 -4.05 -1.66
C ASP A 93 21.66 -3.17 -0.50
N VAL A 94 21.34 -1.89 -0.76
CA VAL A 94 20.98 -0.93 0.29
C VAL A 94 19.76 -1.41 1.12
N ILE A 95 18.79 -2.09 0.50
CA ILE A 95 17.62 -2.61 1.21
C ILE A 95 17.88 -3.93 1.95
N GLU A 96 18.98 -4.61 1.65
CA GLU A 96 19.45 -5.79 2.39
C GLU A 96 20.20 -5.35 3.64
N VAL A 97 21.14 -4.41 3.47
CA VAL A 97 21.92 -3.81 4.55
C VAL A 97 21.03 -2.98 5.48
N SER A 98 19.97 -2.38 4.93
CA SER A 98 19.03 -1.55 5.67
C SER A 98 19.77 -0.41 6.39
N ARG A 99 19.43 -0.12 7.65
CA ARG A 99 20.07 0.91 8.48
C ARG A 99 20.80 0.33 9.69
N GLU A 100 21.09 -0.97 9.68
CA GLU A 100 21.69 -1.69 10.81
C GLU A 100 20.90 -1.58 12.13
N VAL A 101 19.62 -1.20 12.06
CA VAL A 101 18.72 -1.10 13.23
C VAL A 101 18.25 -2.50 13.61
N ARG A 102 18.54 -2.91 14.85
CA ARG A 102 18.04 -4.17 15.44
C ARG A 102 16.77 -3.90 16.25
N TYR A 103 15.71 -4.67 16.00
CA TYR A 103 14.48 -4.58 16.77
C TYR A 103 14.57 -5.35 18.11
N ASP A 104 15.48 -6.31 18.19
CA ASP A 104 15.94 -6.92 19.44
C ASP A 104 17.44 -6.66 19.58
N LEU A 105 17.82 -5.83 20.57
CA LEU A 105 19.21 -5.40 20.76
C LEU A 105 20.10 -6.51 21.34
N TYR A 106 19.51 -7.52 21.98
CA TYR A 106 20.25 -8.55 22.71
C TYR A 106 20.31 -9.89 21.97
N ASP A 107 19.46 -10.08 20.96
CA ASP A 107 19.54 -11.23 20.07
C ASP A 107 20.67 -11.06 19.04
N LEU A 108 21.76 -11.83 19.22
CA LEU A 108 22.89 -11.86 18.29
C LEU A 108 22.60 -12.66 17.01
N PHE A 109 21.56 -13.50 17.02
CA PHE A 109 21.16 -14.38 15.93
C PHE A 109 19.86 -13.93 15.25
N ILE A 110 19.47 -12.67 15.47
CA ILE A 110 18.25 -12.09 14.93
C ILE A 110 18.16 -12.28 13.41
N GLU A 111 17.08 -12.92 12.97
CA GLU A 111 16.79 -13.09 11.55
C GLU A 111 15.89 -11.95 11.05
N PHE A 112 16.42 -11.12 10.16
CA PHE A 112 15.63 -10.07 9.53
C PHE A 112 14.69 -10.64 8.47
N PRO A 113 13.49 -10.06 8.31
CA PRO A 113 12.61 -10.44 7.23
C PRO A 113 13.28 -10.16 5.88
N ALA A 114 13.19 -11.11 4.95
CA ALA A 114 13.74 -10.95 3.60
C ALA A 114 13.18 -9.68 2.93
N PRO A 115 13.98 -8.90 2.19
CA PRO A 115 13.47 -7.66 1.57
C PRO A 115 12.35 -7.92 0.57
N LEU A 116 11.50 -6.91 0.32
CA LEU A 116 10.35 -7.02 -0.58
C LEU A 116 10.76 -7.31 -2.03
N ALA A 117 11.85 -6.70 -2.50
CA ALA A 117 12.47 -7.03 -3.78
C ALA A 117 13.63 -8.00 -3.52
N PRO A 118 13.59 -9.26 -3.99
CA PRO A 118 14.71 -10.19 -3.86
C PRO A 118 15.89 -9.73 -4.73
N ARG A 119 17.13 -10.11 -4.36
CA ARG A 119 18.36 -9.61 -4.99
C ARG A 119 18.38 -9.73 -6.52
N TYR A 120 17.84 -10.81 -7.09
CA TYR A 120 17.81 -11.01 -8.54
C TYR A 120 16.91 -9.99 -9.26
N LEU A 121 15.86 -9.48 -8.59
CA LEU A 121 14.99 -8.39 -9.09
C LEU A 121 15.50 -7.00 -8.72
N ARG A 122 16.80 -6.84 -8.42
CA ARG A 122 17.42 -5.54 -8.17
C ARG A 122 18.43 -5.28 -9.26
N HIS A 123 18.25 -4.21 -10.01
CA HIS A 123 19.16 -3.79 -11.07
C HIS A 123 19.72 -2.41 -10.78
N GLU A 124 20.87 -2.13 -11.39
CA GLU A 124 21.60 -0.90 -11.18
C GLU A 124 21.68 -0.13 -12.49
N VAL A 125 21.64 1.19 -12.39
CA VAL A 125 21.86 2.09 -13.52
C VAL A 125 22.97 3.08 -13.17
N ALA A 126 23.82 3.36 -14.17
CA ALA A 126 24.85 4.39 -14.05
C ALA A 126 24.19 5.77 -13.95
N GLU A 127 24.25 6.35 -12.75
CA GLU A 127 23.81 7.70 -12.42
C GLU A 127 24.44 8.08 -11.07
N ARG A 128 24.71 9.37 -10.88
CA ARG A 128 25.02 9.91 -9.56
C ARG A 128 24.69 11.39 -9.46
N THR A 129 23.81 11.72 -8.53
CA THR A 129 23.57 13.08 -8.03
C THR A 129 24.20 13.25 -6.65
N LEU A 130 24.93 14.35 -6.44
CA LEU A 130 25.58 14.68 -5.17
C LEU A 130 24.60 15.32 -4.19
N ALA A 131 25.02 15.46 -2.93
CA ALA A 131 24.18 16.00 -1.86
C ALA A 131 23.77 17.47 -2.08
N ASP A 132 24.51 18.22 -2.90
CA ASP A 132 24.19 19.60 -3.30
C ASP A 132 23.25 19.68 -4.53
N GLY A 133 22.82 18.53 -5.04
CA GLY A 133 21.98 18.41 -6.24
C GLY A 133 22.75 18.48 -7.56
N SER A 134 24.08 18.61 -7.54
CA SER A 134 24.88 18.57 -8.77
C SER A 134 24.96 17.15 -9.33
N ILE A 135 24.97 17.06 -10.67
CA ILE A 135 25.10 15.78 -11.39
C ILE A 135 26.59 15.45 -11.51
N TYR A 136 27.00 14.37 -10.84
CA TYR A 136 28.36 13.82 -10.96
C TYR A 136 28.47 12.83 -12.12
N VAL A 137 27.48 11.94 -12.27
CA VAL A 137 27.36 11.02 -13.40
C VAL A 137 25.96 11.18 -14.00
N PRO A 138 25.83 11.63 -15.25
CA PRO A 138 24.53 11.73 -15.91
C PRO A 138 23.83 10.37 -15.98
N LEU A 139 22.50 10.39 -15.93
CA LEU A 139 21.68 9.19 -16.04
C LEU A 139 21.87 8.49 -17.40
N ASP A 140 22.26 7.22 -17.36
CA ASP A 140 22.26 6.35 -18.53
C ASP A 140 20.84 5.86 -18.86
N LEU A 141 20.19 6.57 -19.79
CA LEU A 141 18.84 6.24 -20.24
C LEU A 141 18.73 4.86 -20.92
N GLU A 142 19.78 4.40 -21.61
CA GLU A 142 19.77 3.07 -22.22
C GLU A 142 19.91 1.99 -21.15
N GLY A 143 20.74 2.23 -20.13
CA GLY A 143 20.82 1.41 -18.92
C GLY A 143 19.46 1.27 -18.22
N VAL A 144 18.71 2.36 -18.03
CA VAL A 144 17.35 2.31 -17.47
C VAL A 144 16.45 1.41 -18.32
N ARG A 145 16.44 1.59 -19.64
CA ARG A 145 15.60 0.79 -20.55
C ARG A 145 15.98 -0.67 -20.51
N ALA A 146 17.27 -1.00 -20.42
CA ALA A 146 17.75 -2.37 -20.30
C ALA A 146 17.32 -3.00 -18.98
N ALA A 147 17.51 -2.32 -17.85
CA ALA A 147 17.07 -2.77 -16.54
C ALA A 147 15.55 -3.02 -16.47
N ALA A 148 14.75 -2.11 -17.04
CA ALA A 148 13.30 -2.28 -17.10
C ALA A 148 12.87 -3.52 -17.92
N ARG A 149 13.52 -3.77 -19.06
CA ARG A 149 13.27 -4.98 -19.88
C ARG A 149 13.67 -6.26 -19.14
N LEU A 150 14.79 -6.25 -18.42
CA LEU A 150 15.23 -7.40 -17.61
C LEU A 150 14.23 -7.68 -16.49
N LEU A 151 13.84 -6.67 -15.73
CA LEU A 151 12.83 -6.80 -14.67
C LEU A 151 11.50 -7.35 -15.21
N GLN A 152 11.06 -6.87 -16.36
CA GLN A 152 9.86 -7.38 -17.01
C GLN A 152 10.02 -8.87 -17.39
N ALA A 153 11.16 -9.25 -17.97
CA ALA A 153 11.46 -10.64 -18.32
C ALA A 153 11.57 -11.56 -17.09
N GLU A 154 12.02 -11.02 -15.96
CA GLU A 154 12.11 -11.72 -14.66
C GLU A 154 10.76 -11.76 -13.91
N GLY A 155 9.69 -11.20 -14.50
CA GLY A 155 8.33 -11.30 -13.96
C GLY A 155 7.93 -10.19 -12.99
N ALA A 156 8.72 -9.10 -12.90
CA ALA A 156 8.31 -7.93 -12.14
C ALA A 156 7.04 -7.31 -12.71
N ARG A 157 6.04 -7.08 -11.85
CA ARG A 157 4.76 -6.41 -12.16
C ARG A 157 4.71 -4.96 -11.67
N SER A 158 5.70 -4.57 -10.87
CA SER A 158 5.92 -3.21 -10.36
C SER A 158 7.42 -2.95 -10.25
N VAL A 159 7.83 -1.69 -10.32
CA VAL A 159 9.24 -1.28 -10.20
C VAL A 159 9.33 -0.07 -9.28
N ALA A 160 10.21 -0.15 -8.28
CA ALA A 160 10.68 1.00 -7.50
C ALA A 160 11.98 1.55 -8.11
N VAL A 161 12.20 2.86 -8.02
CA VAL A 161 13.38 3.58 -8.53
C VAL A 161 13.88 4.52 -7.44
#